data_AF-D7J579-F1
#
_entry.id   AF-D7J579-F1
#
_cell.length_a   1.000
_cell.length_b   1.000
_cell.length_c   1.000
_cell.angle_alpha   90.00
_cell.angle_beta   90.00
_cell.angle_gamma   90.00
#
_symmetry.space_group_name_H-M   'P 1'
#
loop_
_entity.id
_entity.type
_entity.pdbx_description
1 polymer ?
#
loop_
_entity_poly.entity_id
_entity_poly.type
_entity_poly.pdbx_seq_one_letter_code
_entity_poly.pdbx_strand_id
1 'polypeptide(L)'
;MKKMNLGFIMVGLVFLISISVLSCQTNDADNYSQQAEDVTAADLFIASEAYQNLEKEIRKNIRRKQNVISKWSKEEKERYLQFKAEWFNPKIRTEANIQLNLLLGYDEEANYDRISSLVGEVYEGTDFAQLELMKALQKRQMKRVSISTRTTDTEELEICNRACTDHAIQRSIICFDIYNAAMSSLESMAEYYNPEDIRSEKEKLAAERKECLDDVDKTREECLESCKDTYEK
;
A
#
# COMPACT_ATOMS: atom_id res chain seq x y z
N MET A 1 -10.06 -35.27 -13.76
CA MET A 1 -8.96 -34.28 -13.81
C MET A 1 -9.05 -33.40 -12.57
N LYS A 2 -7.99 -33.33 -11.78
CA LYS A 2 -7.95 -32.70 -10.44
C LYS A 2 -8.18 -31.20 -10.55
N LYS A 3 -9.18 -30.69 -9.83
CA LYS A 3 -9.37 -29.25 -9.55
C LYS A 3 -8.20 -28.78 -8.67
N MET A 4 -7.35 -27.92 -9.19
CA MET A 4 -6.36 -27.21 -8.37
C MET A 4 -7.05 -26.00 -7.73
N ASN A 5 -7.19 -26.04 -6.40
CA ASN A 5 -7.62 -24.91 -5.60
C ASN A 5 -6.48 -23.87 -5.58
N LEU A 6 -6.64 -22.76 -6.30
CA LEU A 6 -5.73 -21.60 -6.21
C LEU A 6 -5.84 -20.84 -4.87
N GLY A 7 -6.85 -21.13 -4.05
CA GLY A 7 -7.20 -20.38 -2.84
C GLY A 7 -6.34 -20.61 -1.59
N PHE A 8 -5.17 -21.26 -1.68
CA PHE A 8 -4.38 -21.62 -0.48
C PHE A 8 -2.98 -21.02 -0.40
N ILE A 9 -2.55 -20.19 -1.36
CA ILE A 9 -1.21 -19.55 -1.30
C ILE A 9 -1.24 -18.17 -0.60
N MET A 10 -2.41 -17.51 -0.52
CA MET A 10 -2.51 -16.13 -0.02
C MET A 10 -2.65 -15.98 1.51
N VAL A 11 -2.77 -17.07 2.27
CA VAL A 11 -2.93 -17.00 3.75
C VAL A 11 -1.60 -17.21 4.50
N GLY A 12 -0.53 -17.63 3.80
CA GLY A 12 0.76 -17.98 4.42
C GLY A 12 1.79 -16.85 4.53
N LEU A 13 1.58 -15.69 3.89
CA LEU A 13 2.58 -14.61 3.82
C LEU A 13 2.28 -13.39 4.70
N VAL A 14 1.11 -13.35 5.35
CA VAL A 14 0.72 -12.23 6.25
C VAL A 14 1.39 -12.36 7.64
N PHE A 15 1.94 -13.52 8.00
CA PHE A 15 2.43 -13.77 9.37
C PHE A 15 3.91 -13.42 9.62
N LEU A 16 4.68 -12.96 8.63
CA LEU A 16 6.13 -12.71 8.79
C LEU A 16 6.54 -11.23 8.88
N ILE A 17 5.59 -10.29 8.96
CA ILE A 17 5.91 -8.86 9.07
C ILE A 17 5.59 -8.29 10.48
N SER A 18 4.92 -9.06 11.35
CA SER A 18 4.46 -8.58 12.66
C SER A 18 5.49 -8.64 13.80
N ILE A 19 6.77 -8.99 13.56
CA ILE A 19 7.80 -8.95 14.60
C ILE A 19 9.08 -8.33 14.06
N SER A 20 9.20 -7.01 14.10
CA SER A 20 10.50 -6.32 14.08
C SER A 20 10.50 -4.93 14.74
N VAL A 21 9.44 -4.52 15.45
CA VAL A 21 9.41 -3.20 16.12
C VAL A 21 9.77 -3.27 17.62
N LEU A 22 10.01 -4.46 18.18
CA LEU A 22 10.49 -4.58 19.56
C LEU A 22 11.78 -5.41 19.63
N SER A 23 12.93 -4.75 19.50
CA SER A 23 14.19 -5.12 20.17
C SER A 23 15.20 -3.97 20.03
N CYS A 24 14.91 -2.85 20.69
CA CYS A 24 15.97 -1.99 21.20
C CYS A 24 16.40 -2.57 22.54
N GLN A 25 17.54 -3.29 22.57
CA GLN A 25 18.51 -3.25 23.67
C GLN A 25 19.75 -4.12 23.34
N THR A 26 20.88 -3.41 23.24
CA THR A 26 22.26 -3.82 23.59
C THR A 26 22.89 -5.04 22.92
N ASN A 27 23.90 -4.78 22.08
CA ASN A 27 25.30 -4.89 22.54
C ASN A 27 26.24 -4.12 21.61
N ASP A 28 27.02 -3.21 22.21
CA ASP A 28 28.19 -2.61 21.61
C ASP A 28 29.19 -3.71 21.24
N ALA A 29 29.51 -3.80 19.95
CA ALA A 29 30.77 -4.36 19.48
C ALA A 29 31.10 -3.67 18.16
N ASP A 30 32.04 -2.74 18.25
CA ASP A 30 32.70 -2.05 17.15
C ASP A 30 33.22 -3.04 16.10
N ASN A 31 32.52 -3.14 14.96
CA ASN A 31 33.16 -3.40 13.66
C ASN A 31 32.21 -3.07 12.51
N TYR A 32 31.91 -1.78 12.28
CA TYR A 32 31.33 -1.37 11.00
C TYR A 32 32.44 -1.37 9.94
N SER A 33 32.73 -2.56 9.42
CA SER A 33 33.26 -2.63 8.06
C SER A 33 32.20 -1.99 7.15
N GLN A 34 32.42 -0.73 6.75
CA GLN A 34 31.74 -0.12 5.62
C GLN A 34 32.14 -0.88 4.36
N GLN A 35 31.59 -2.08 4.20
CA GLN A 35 31.48 -2.69 2.90
C GLN A 35 30.56 -1.75 2.12
N ALA A 36 31.08 -1.11 1.08
CA ALA A 36 30.27 -0.33 0.17
C ALA A 36 29.18 -1.26 -0.34
N GLU A 37 27.98 -1.12 0.21
CA GLU A 37 26.85 -1.98 -0.10
C GLU A 37 26.51 -1.71 -1.57
N ASP A 38 26.73 -2.70 -2.44
CA ASP A 38 26.55 -2.53 -3.88
C ASP A 38 25.15 -1.95 -4.16
N VAL A 39 25.15 -0.84 -4.89
CA VAL A 39 23.92 -0.15 -5.30
C VAL A 39 23.28 -0.97 -6.42
N THR A 40 22.09 -1.48 -6.16
CA THR A 40 21.33 -2.30 -7.12
C THR A 40 20.51 -1.43 -8.08
N ALA A 41 20.00 -2.02 -9.17
CA ALA A 41 19.05 -1.36 -10.07
C ALA A 41 17.80 -0.87 -9.32
N ALA A 42 17.29 -1.69 -8.39
CA ALA A 42 16.18 -1.32 -7.51
C ALA A 42 16.51 -0.15 -6.57
N ASP A 43 17.75 -0.07 -6.05
CA ASP A 43 18.20 1.08 -5.25
C ASP A 43 18.19 2.39 -6.06
N LEU A 44 18.66 2.34 -7.31
CA LEU A 44 18.62 3.49 -8.22
C LEU A 44 17.18 3.86 -8.60
N PHE A 45 16.34 2.86 -8.83
CA PHE A 45 14.93 3.05 -9.17
C PHE A 45 14.17 3.79 -8.08
N ILE A 46 14.27 3.36 -6.81
CA ILE A 46 13.56 4.05 -5.70
C ILE A 46 14.15 5.44 -5.40
N ALA A 47 15.39 5.70 -5.81
CA ALA A 47 16.02 7.01 -5.74
C ALA A 47 15.62 7.93 -6.91
N SER A 48 15.02 7.38 -7.98
CA SER A 48 14.64 8.13 -9.18
C SER A 48 13.58 9.19 -8.90
N GLU A 49 13.58 10.24 -9.71
CA GLU A 49 12.58 11.30 -9.63
C GLU A 49 11.16 10.76 -9.92
N ALA A 50 11.02 9.88 -10.91
CA ALA A 50 9.75 9.27 -11.28
C ALA A 50 9.12 8.53 -10.09
N TYR A 51 9.90 7.69 -9.41
CA TYR A 51 9.45 6.97 -8.23
C TYR A 51 9.08 7.91 -7.07
N GLN A 52 9.91 8.93 -6.80
CA GLN A 52 9.61 9.90 -5.76
C GLN A 52 8.36 10.74 -6.06
N ASN A 53 8.08 11.02 -7.33
CA ASN A 53 6.87 11.72 -7.74
C ASN A 53 5.62 10.83 -7.60
N LEU A 54 5.73 9.54 -7.88
CA LEU A 54 4.69 8.55 -7.58
C LEU A 54 4.37 8.51 -6.08
N GLU A 55 5.39 8.43 -5.22
CA GLU A 55 5.20 8.49 -3.76
C GLU A 55 4.46 9.76 -3.32
N LYS A 56 4.76 10.91 -3.94
CA LYS A 56 4.07 12.17 -3.66
C LYS A 56 2.60 12.12 -4.06
N GLU A 57 2.26 11.56 -5.22
CA GLU A 57 0.86 11.45 -5.66
C GLU A 57 0.04 10.53 -4.76
N ILE A 58 0.61 9.39 -4.34
CA ILE A 58 -0.04 8.48 -3.39
C ILE A 58 -0.20 9.17 -2.03
N ARG A 59 0.83 9.87 -1.54
CA ARG A 59 0.74 10.65 -0.31
C ARG A 59 -0.35 11.72 -0.36
N LYS A 60 -0.49 12.43 -1.49
CA LYS A 60 -1.58 13.41 -1.69
C LYS A 60 -2.94 12.73 -1.63
N ASN A 61 -3.07 11.55 -2.23
CA ASN A 61 -4.30 10.79 -2.21
C ASN A 61 -4.71 10.37 -0.79
N ILE A 62 -3.78 9.77 -0.04
CA ILE A 62 -4.00 9.39 1.37
C ILE A 62 -4.42 10.62 2.18
N ARG A 63 -3.71 11.76 2.03
CA ARG A 63 -4.06 13.01 2.72
C ARG A 63 -5.45 13.51 2.35
N ARG A 64 -5.83 13.46 1.07
CA ARG A 64 -7.15 13.90 0.60
C ARG A 64 -8.25 13.07 1.27
N LYS A 65 -8.14 11.74 1.23
CA LYS A 65 -9.09 10.82 1.84
C LYS A 65 -9.23 11.10 3.34
N GLN A 66 -8.11 11.17 4.04
CA GLN A 66 -8.04 11.41 5.48
C GLN A 66 -8.59 12.79 5.89
N ASN A 67 -8.35 13.83 5.09
CA ASN A 67 -8.89 15.17 5.35
C ASN A 67 -10.42 15.26 5.19
N VAL A 68 -11.01 14.38 4.40
CA VAL A 68 -12.47 14.26 4.27
C VAL A 68 -13.01 13.47 5.46
N ILE A 69 -12.45 12.28 5.72
CA ILE A 69 -12.86 11.39 6.81
C ILE A 69 -12.75 12.06 8.19
N SER A 70 -11.71 12.88 8.41
CA SER A 70 -11.49 13.54 9.71
C SER A 70 -12.58 14.53 10.09
N LYS A 71 -13.38 15.01 9.12
CA LYS A 71 -14.48 15.95 9.34
C LYS A 71 -15.83 15.28 9.51
N TRP A 72 -15.91 13.97 9.25
CA TRP A 72 -17.15 13.23 9.30
C TRP A 72 -17.66 13.02 10.73
N SER A 73 -18.97 13.07 10.88
CA SER A 73 -19.68 12.64 12.09
C SER A 73 -19.49 11.13 12.33
N LYS A 74 -19.92 10.66 13.51
CA LYS A 74 -19.91 9.23 13.81
C LYS A 74 -20.81 8.45 12.83
N GLU A 75 -21.99 8.98 12.54
CA GLU A 75 -22.95 8.38 11.62
C GLU A 75 -22.41 8.32 10.18
N GLU A 76 -21.68 9.35 9.74
CA GLU A 76 -21.05 9.35 8.42
C GLU A 76 -19.94 8.29 8.32
N LYS A 77 -19.14 8.11 9.36
CA LYS A 77 -18.13 7.04 9.42
C LYS A 77 -18.75 5.64 9.43
N GLU A 78 -19.85 5.46 10.16
CA GLU A 78 -20.59 4.19 10.17
C GLU A 78 -21.17 3.87 8.78
N ARG A 79 -21.78 4.86 8.10
CA ARG A 79 -22.24 4.69 6.71
C ARG A 79 -21.10 4.38 5.75
N TYR A 80 -19.96 5.04 5.90
CA TYR A 80 -18.79 4.74 5.08
C TYR A 80 -18.37 3.27 5.21
N LEU A 81 -18.26 2.74 6.43
CA LEU A 81 -17.93 1.33 6.66
C LEU A 81 -19.01 0.38 6.10
N GLN A 82 -20.28 0.74 6.24
CA GLN A 82 -21.38 -0.02 5.65
C GLN A 82 -21.27 -0.09 4.13
N PHE A 83 -21.11 1.05 3.45
CA PHE A 83 -21.00 1.08 1.99
C PHE A 83 -19.75 0.38 1.47
N LYS A 84 -18.63 0.41 2.22
CA LYS A 84 -17.45 -0.41 1.89
C LYS A 84 -17.78 -1.90 1.90
N ALA A 85 -18.48 -2.39 2.91
CA ALA A 85 -18.89 -3.79 2.98
C ALA A 85 -19.88 -4.16 1.86
N GLU A 86 -20.85 -3.28 1.58
CA GLU A 86 -21.83 -3.47 0.52
C GLU A 86 -21.22 -3.46 -0.88
N TRP A 87 -20.12 -2.73 -1.10
CA TRP A 87 -19.42 -2.68 -2.38
C TRP A 87 -18.95 -4.06 -2.86
N PHE A 88 -18.57 -4.95 -1.93
CA PHE A 88 -18.16 -6.32 -2.28
C PHE A 88 -19.33 -7.24 -2.67
N ASN A 89 -20.57 -6.80 -2.51
CA ASN A 89 -21.75 -7.53 -2.98
C ASN A 89 -22.08 -7.15 -4.44
N PRO A 90 -21.94 -8.06 -5.42
CA PRO A 90 -22.15 -7.75 -6.83
C PRO A 90 -23.54 -7.19 -7.16
N LYS A 91 -24.58 -7.51 -6.36
CA LYS A 91 -25.95 -7.05 -6.62
C LYS A 91 -26.15 -5.57 -6.31
N ILE A 92 -25.38 -5.01 -5.39
CA ILE A 92 -25.54 -3.64 -4.89
C ILE A 92 -24.25 -2.81 -5.00
N ARG A 93 -23.17 -3.37 -5.54
CA ARG A 93 -21.87 -2.72 -5.72
C ARG A 93 -21.98 -1.34 -6.33
N THR A 94 -22.72 -1.20 -7.43
CA THR A 94 -22.85 0.08 -8.14
C THR A 94 -23.47 1.15 -7.26
N GLU A 95 -24.52 0.82 -6.52
CA GLU A 95 -25.17 1.75 -5.58
C GLU A 95 -24.23 2.12 -4.43
N ALA A 96 -23.60 1.11 -3.81
CA ALA A 96 -22.62 1.34 -2.75
C ALA A 96 -21.46 2.23 -3.22
N ASN A 97 -20.97 2.05 -4.45
CA ASN A 97 -19.92 2.89 -5.03
C ASN A 97 -20.37 4.34 -5.22
N ILE A 98 -21.61 4.57 -5.68
CA ILE A 98 -22.19 5.91 -5.79
C ILE A 98 -22.24 6.58 -4.42
N GLN A 99 -22.73 5.87 -3.40
CA GLN A 99 -22.83 6.40 -2.03
C GLN A 99 -21.45 6.70 -1.42
N LEU A 100 -20.45 5.83 -1.64
CA LEU A 100 -19.06 6.09 -1.24
C LEU A 100 -18.52 7.35 -1.90
N ASN A 101 -18.71 7.51 -3.20
CA ASN A 101 -18.23 8.66 -3.95
C ASN A 101 -18.90 9.97 -3.49
N LEU A 102 -20.20 9.92 -3.14
CA LEU A 102 -20.91 11.06 -2.56
C LEU A 102 -20.34 11.47 -1.19
N LEU A 103 -20.06 10.51 -0.30
CA LEU A 103 -19.45 10.79 1.00
C LEU A 103 -18.04 11.37 0.85
N LEU A 104 -17.22 10.78 -0.03
CA LEU A 104 -15.84 11.20 -0.27
C LEU A 104 -15.76 12.53 -1.03
N GLY A 105 -16.81 12.90 -1.77
CA GLY A 105 -16.85 14.07 -2.64
C GLY A 105 -15.98 13.93 -3.89
N TYR A 106 -15.62 12.69 -4.26
CA TYR A 106 -14.88 12.37 -5.48
C TYR A 106 -15.06 10.90 -5.86
N ASP A 107 -14.75 10.58 -7.11
CA ASP A 107 -14.76 9.21 -7.61
C ASP A 107 -13.50 8.46 -7.15
N GLU A 108 -13.66 7.56 -6.19
CA GLU A 108 -12.56 6.78 -5.62
C GLU A 108 -11.97 5.80 -6.65
N GLU A 109 -12.82 5.14 -7.44
CA GLU A 109 -12.40 4.14 -8.43
C GLU A 109 -11.62 4.81 -9.57
N ALA A 110 -12.13 5.92 -10.11
CA ALA A 110 -11.42 6.67 -11.15
C ALA A 110 -10.07 7.20 -10.64
N ASN A 111 -9.99 7.54 -9.35
CA ASN A 111 -8.72 7.94 -8.75
C ASN A 111 -7.76 6.74 -8.58
N TYR A 112 -8.25 5.55 -8.22
CA TYR A 112 -7.44 4.34 -8.19
C TYR A 112 -6.91 3.99 -9.57
N ASP A 113 -7.73 4.06 -10.61
CA ASP A 113 -7.29 3.83 -12.00
C ASP A 113 -6.22 4.82 -12.44
N ARG A 114 -6.37 6.11 -12.08
CA ARG A 114 -5.35 7.14 -12.32
C ARG A 114 -4.02 6.79 -11.66
N ILE A 115 -4.02 6.38 -10.39
CA ILE A 115 -2.78 6.01 -9.68
C ILE A 115 -2.21 4.72 -10.27
N SER A 116 -3.06 3.75 -10.64
CA SER A 116 -2.66 2.53 -11.32
C SER A 116 -1.90 2.81 -12.61
N SER A 117 -2.39 3.74 -13.44
CA SER A 117 -1.70 4.19 -14.66
C SER A 117 -0.31 4.74 -14.34
N LEU A 118 -0.20 5.63 -13.35
CA LEU A 118 1.08 6.20 -12.93
C LEU A 118 2.06 5.13 -12.44
N VAL A 119 1.57 4.12 -11.70
CA VAL A 119 2.41 2.99 -11.29
C VAL A 119 2.90 2.21 -12.51
N GLY A 120 2.01 1.93 -13.46
CA GLY A 120 2.38 1.24 -14.71
C GLY A 120 3.46 2.00 -15.49
N GLU A 121 3.29 3.30 -15.68
CA GLU A 121 4.24 4.18 -16.36
C GLU A 121 5.60 4.22 -15.65
N VAL A 122 5.61 4.32 -14.31
CA VAL A 122 6.85 4.39 -13.54
C VAL A 122 7.61 3.06 -13.56
N TYR A 123 6.90 1.93 -13.57
CA TYR A 123 7.50 0.59 -13.57
C TYR A 123 7.79 0.05 -14.97
N GLU A 124 7.37 0.75 -16.03
CA GLU A 124 7.59 0.33 -17.41
C GLU A 124 9.09 0.14 -17.71
N GLY A 125 9.44 -1.03 -18.26
CA GLY A 125 10.81 -1.35 -18.66
C GLY A 125 11.78 -1.61 -17.49
N THR A 126 11.29 -1.69 -16.25
CA THR A 126 12.11 -2.14 -15.12
C THR A 126 12.48 -3.61 -15.23
N ASP A 127 13.71 -3.97 -14.85
CA ASP A 127 14.28 -5.32 -15.02
C ASP A 127 14.70 -6.00 -13.71
N PHE A 128 14.24 -5.47 -12.57
CA PHE A 128 14.50 -6.04 -11.24
C PHE A 128 13.31 -6.88 -10.75
N ALA A 129 13.60 -7.87 -9.90
CA ALA A 129 12.57 -8.70 -9.28
C ALA A 129 11.88 -7.96 -8.12
N GLN A 130 10.63 -8.34 -7.82
CA GLN A 130 9.87 -7.78 -6.69
C GLN A 130 10.63 -7.90 -5.36
N LEU A 131 11.35 -9.01 -5.14
CA LEU A 131 12.17 -9.21 -3.95
C LEU A 131 13.32 -8.18 -3.84
N GLU A 132 13.90 -7.76 -4.97
CA GLU A 132 14.97 -6.75 -4.99
C GLU A 132 14.44 -5.38 -4.65
N LEU A 133 13.26 -5.02 -5.19
CA LEU A 133 12.54 -3.81 -4.78
C LEU A 133 12.24 -3.80 -3.29
N MET A 134 11.71 -4.90 -2.74
CA MET A 134 11.42 -5.02 -1.31
C MET A 134 12.68 -4.81 -0.46
N LYS A 135 13.81 -5.40 -0.86
CA LYS A 135 15.11 -5.19 -0.19
C LYS A 135 15.56 -3.74 -0.24
N ALA A 136 15.47 -3.08 -1.40
CA ALA A 136 15.83 -1.68 -1.57
C ALA A 136 14.96 -0.76 -0.69
N LEU A 137 13.66 -1.04 -0.60
CA LEU A 137 12.73 -0.31 0.28
C LEU A 137 13.06 -0.50 1.77
N GLN A 138 13.34 -1.73 2.20
CA GLN A 138 13.79 -2.03 3.56
C GLN A 138 15.10 -1.29 3.89
N LYS A 139 16.08 -1.32 2.99
CA LYS A 139 17.35 -0.60 3.12
C LYS A 139 17.14 0.91 3.26
N ARG A 140 16.25 1.51 2.47
CA ARG A 140 15.90 2.94 2.56
C ARG A 140 15.22 3.28 3.89
N GLN A 141 14.34 2.41 4.39
CA GLN A 141 13.69 2.60 5.70
C GLN A 141 14.69 2.55 6.85
N MET A 142 15.56 1.54 6.89
CA MET A 142 16.59 1.38 7.93
C MET A 142 17.53 2.60 8.00
N LYS A 143 17.96 3.11 6.84
CA LYS A 143 18.79 4.33 6.78
C LYS A 143 18.08 5.55 7.38
N ARG A 144 16.77 5.72 7.15
CA ARG A 144 16.01 6.85 7.75
C ARG A 144 15.92 6.76 9.26
N VAL A 145 15.70 5.57 9.83
CA VAL A 145 15.63 5.37 11.28
C VAL A 145 16.97 5.71 11.95
N SER A 146 18.09 5.27 11.36
CA SER A 146 19.43 5.50 11.93
C SER A 146 19.83 6.98 12.06
N ILE A 147 19.28 7.87 11.22
CA ILE A 147 19.58 9.30 11.25
C ILE A 147 18.85 10.02 12.42
N SER A 148 17.82 9.39 12.97
CA SER A 148 16.82 10.01 13.82
C SER A 148 17.13 10.00 15.33
N THR A 149 18.28 9.50 15.78
CA THR A 149 18.54 9.17 17.20
C THR A 149 18.89 10.37 18.10
N ARG A 150 18.44 11.60 17.79
CA ARG A 150 18.74 12.83 18.55
C ARG A 150 17.55 13.80 18.59
N THR A 151 16.41 13.39 19.12
CA THR A 151 15.16 14.14 18.97
C THR A 151 14.34 14.20 20.27
N THR A 152 13.47 15.21 20.42
CA THR A 152 12.54 15.35 21.56
C THR A 152 11.27 14.50 21.33
N ASP A 153 10.49 14.21 22.38
CA ASP A 153 9.27 13.38 22.31
C ASP A 153 8.28 13.81 21.19
N THR A 154 8.13 15.12 20.95
CA THR A 154 7.30 15.65 19.86
C THR A 154 7.84 15.35 18.47
N GLU A 155 9.17 15.38 18.32
CA GLU A 155 9.85 15.09 17.06
C GLU A 155 9.82 13.58 16.80
N GLU A 156 9.95 12.75 17.85
CA GLU A 156 9.80 11.29 17.78
C GLU A 156 8.39 10.86 17.36
N LEU A 157 7.35 11.52 17.87
CA LEU A 157 5.97 11.29 17.42
C LEU A 157 5.78 11.64 15.94
N GLU A 158 6.35 12.76 15.47
CA GLU A 158 6.31 13.13 14.05
C GLU A 158 7.06 12.14 13.16
N ILE A 159 8.20 11.63 13.62
CA ILE A 159 8.98 10.59 12.94
C ILE A 159 8.17 9.29 12.85
N CYS A 160 7.52 8.87 13.94
CA CYS A 160 6.67 7.69 13.97
C CYS A 160 5.49 7.82 12.99
N ASN A 161 4.77 8.95 13.04
CA ASN A 161 3.66 9.23 12.12
C ASN A 161 4.10 9.23 10.65
N ARG A 162 5.30 9.76 10.36
CA ARG A 162 5.90 9.73 9.03
C ARG A 162 6.21 8.31 8.60
N ALA A 163 6.78 7.49 9.48
CA ALA A 163 7.08 6.08 9.19
C ALA A 163 5.81 5.27 8.86
N CYS A 164 4.73 5.44 9.64
CA CYS A 164 3.43 4.81 9.34
C CYS A 164 2.91 5.21 7.95
N THR A 165 3.03 6.50 7.61
CA THR A 165 2.56 7.01 6.31
C THR A 165 3.44 6.54 5.16
N ASP A 166 4.76 6.52 5.33
CA ASP A 166 5.69 6.03 4.32
C ASP A 166 5.48 4.53 4.08
N HIS A 167 5.27 3.74 5.13
CA HIS A 167 4.92 2.33 5.01
C HIS A 167 3.60 2.13 4.23
N ALA A 168 2.58 2.92 4.53
CA ALA A 168 1.31 2.88 3.81
C ALA A 168 1.50 3.18 2.31
N ILE A 169 2.29 4.21 1.97
CA ILE A 169 2.61 4.56 0.57
C ILE A 169 3.25 3.35 -0.13
N GLN A 170 4.24 2.70 0.49
CA GLN A 170 4.91 1.55 -0.11
C GLN A 170 3.94 0.40 -0.36
N ARG A 171 3.07 0.09 0.62
CA ARG A 171 2.08 -0.97 0.44
C ARG A 171 1.04 -0.62 -0.62
N SER A 172 0.61 0.63 -0.73
CA SER A 172 -0.28 1.07 -1.81
C SER A 172 0.37 0.85 -3.18
N ILE A 173 1.64 1.20 -3.36
CA ILE A 173 2.37 0.95 -4.63
C ILE A 173 2.34 -0.55 -4.96
N ILE A 174 2.61 -1.41 -3.98
CA ILE A 174 2.57 -2.87 -4.17
C ILE A 174 1.17 -3.35 -4.57
N CYS A 175 0.10 -2.83 -3.96
CA CYS A 175 -1.27 -3.18 -4.36
C CYS A 175 -1.54 -2.84 -5.84
N PHE A 176 -1.11 -1.65 -6.29
CA PHE A 176 -1.29 -1.22 -7.68
C PHE A 176 -0.40 -2.01 -8.65
N ASP A 177 0.84 -2.30 -8.28
CA ASP A 177 1.78 -3.08 -9.09
C ASP A 177 1.26 -4.51 -9.33
N ILE A 178 0.79 -5.18 -8.27
CA ILE A 178 0.16 -6.51 -8.37
C ILE A 178 -1.06 -6.46 -9.28
N TYR A 179 -1.93 -5.46 -9.10
CA TYR A 179 -3.10 -5.26 -9.95
C TYR A 179 -2.72 -5.06 -11.42
N ASN A 180 -1.75 -4.19 -11.70
CA ASN A 180 -1.29 -3.90 -13.06
C ASN A 180 -0.68 -5.16 -13.73
N ALA A 181 0.13 -5.93 -13.00
CA ALA A 181 0.69 -7.17 -13.51
C ALA A 181 -0.40 -8.20 -13.85
N ALA A 182 -1.39 -8.37 -12.96
CA ALA A 182 -2.52 -9.27 -13.19
C ALA A 182 -3.39 -8.80 -14.37
N MET A 183 -3.67 -7.50 -14.47
CA MET A 183 -4.41 -6.91 -15.58
C MET A 183 -3.68 -7.10 -16.91
N SER A 184 -2.37 -6.84 -16.96
CA SER A 184 -1.56 -7.05 -18.16
C SER A 184 -1.57 -8.52 -18.61
N SER A 185 -1.43 -9.45 -17.66
CA SER A 185 -1.53 -10.88 -17.95
C SER A 185 -2.91 -11.25 -18.52
N LEU A 186 -3.98 -10.74 -17.91
CA LEU A 186 -5.35 -11.00 -18.36
C LEU A 186 -5.59 -10.45 -19.77
N GLU A 187 -5.10 -9.24 -20.05
CA GLU A 187 -5.24 -8.59 -21.36
C GLU A 187 -4.44 -9.30 -22.45
N SER A 188 -3.26 -9.81 -22.14
CA SER A 188 -2.47 -10.62 -23.07
C SER A 188 -3.19 -11.91 -23.50
N MET A 189 -4.09 -12.40 -22.65
CA MET A 189 -4.85 -13.62 -22.88
C MET A 189 -6.25 -13.34 -23.43
N ALA A 190 -6.71 -12.09 -23.48
CA ALA A 190 -8.12 -11.74 -23.71
C ALA A 190 -8.69 -12.26 -25.04
N GLU A 191 -7.87 -12.38 -26.09
CA GLU A 191 -8.29 -12.92 -27.39
C GLU A 191 -8.72 -14.41 -27.31
N TYR A 192 -8.23 -15.14 -26.31
CA TYR A 192 -8.45 -16.59 -26.16
C TYR A 192 -9.65 -16.95 -25.27
N TYR A 193 -10.27 -15.98 -24.61
CA TYR A 193 -11.34 -16.20 -23.64
C TYR A 193 -12.64 -15.50 -24.04
N ASN A 194 -13.74 -15.95 -23.45
CA ASN A 194 -15.03 -15.30 -23.62
C ASN A 194 -14.97 -13.87 -23.02
N PRO A 195 -15.45 -12.83 -23.74
CA PRO A 195 -15.50 -11.46 -23.21
C PRO A 195 -16.18 -11.33 -21.85
N GLU A 196 -17.18 -12.17 -21.58
CA GLU A 196 -17.89 -12.22 -20.29
C GLU A 196 -16.98 -12.69 -19.14
N ASP A 197 -16.15 -13.70 -19.39
CA ASP A 197 -15.20 -14.21 -18.40
C ASP A 197 -14.11 -13.17 -18.12
N ILE A 198 -13.61 -12.50 -19.18
CA ILE A 198 -12.65 -11.40 -19.04
C ILE A 198 -13.23 -10.26 -18.21
N ARG A 199 -14.47 -9.86 -18.46
CA ARG A 199 -15.14 -8.82 -17.66
C ARG A 199 -15.25 -9.23 -16.19
N SER A 200 -15.70 -10.46 -15.93
CA SER A 200 -15.82 -10.98 -14.56
C SER A 200 -14.47 -10.99 -13.83
N GLU A 201 -13.38 -11.34 -14.53
CA GLU A 201 -12.05 -11.38 -13.93
C GLU A 201 -11.51 -9.97 -13.66
N LYS A 202 -11.72 -9.00 -14.57
CA LYS A 202 -11.38 -7.59 -14.33
C LYS A 202 -12.08 -7.04 -13.08
N GLU A 203 -13.34 -7.40 -12.86
CA GLU A 203 -14.08 -7.01 -11.66
C GLU A 203 -13.51 -7.62 -10.37
N LYS A 204 -13.02 -8.87 -10.42
CA LYS A 204 -12.37 -9.50 -9.27
C LYS A 204 -11.05 -8.81 -8.94
N LEU A 205 -10.22 -8.55 -9.96
CA LEU A 205 -8.95 -7.83 -9.77
C LEU A 205 -9.17 -6.44 -9.19
N ALA A 206 -10.21 -5.72 -9.62
CA ALA A 206 -10.57 -4.43 -9.04
C ALA A 206 -10.97 -4.56 -7.55
N ALA A 207 -11.71 -5.62 -7.19
CA ALA A 207 -12.07 -5.90 -5.81
C ALA A 207 -10.86 -6.25 -4.94
N GLU A 208 -9.95 -7.08 -5.42
CA GLU A 208 -8.70 -7.44 -4.74
C GLU A 208 -7.81 -6.20 -4.52
N ARG A 209 -7.71 -5.32 -5.52
CA ARG A 209 -7.03 -4.02 -5.38
C ARG A 209 -7.64 -3.18 -4.26
N LYS A 210 -8.97 -3.06 -4.23
CA LYS A 210 -9.67 -2.26 -3.22
C LYS A 210 -9.50 -2.85 -1.82
N GLU A 211 -9.61 -4.17 -1.67
CA GLU A 211 -9.36 -4.86 -0.40
C GLU A 211 -7.92 -4.63 0.09
N CYS A 212 -6.93 -4.74 -0.80
CA CYS A 212 -5.54 -4.45 -0.49
C CYS A 212 -5.36 -3.01 0.02
N LEU A 213 -5.94 -2.02 -0.66
CA LEU A 213 -5.85 -0.61 -0.25
C LEU A 213 -6.59 -0.32 1.07
N ASP A 214 -7.69 -1.02 1.32
CA ASP A 214 -8.43 -0.93 2.58
C ASP A 214 -7.62 -1.50 3.76
N ASP A 215 -6.89 -2.60 3.56
CA ASP A 215 -5.96 -3.14 4.56
C ASP A 215 -4.78 -2.19 4.83
N VAL A 216 -4.28 -1.52 3.79
CA VAL A 216 -3.24 -0.49 3.93
C VAL A 216 -3.74 0.67 4.80
N ASP A 217 -4.94 1.18 4.55
CA ASP A 217 -5.54 2.26 5.34
C ASP A 217 -5.70 1.84 6.81
N LYS A 218 -6.23 0.64 7.05
CA LYS A 218 -6.41 0.08 8.40
C LYS A 218 -5.08 -0.06 9.14
N THR A 219 -4.07 -0.70 8.51
CA THR A 219 -2.74 -0.89 9.11
C THR A 219 -2.08 0.44 9.44
N ARG A 220 -2.27 1.46 8.60
CA ARG A 220 -1.77 2.82 8.86
C ARG A 220 -2.45 3.42 10.09
N GLU A 221 -3.77 3.31 10.22
CA GLU A 221 -4.51 3.85 11.36
C GLU A 221 -4.10 3.18 12.67
N GLU A 222 -3.95 1.86 12.68
CA GLU A 222 -3.44 1.10 13.83
C GLU A 222 -2.01 1.53 14.22
N CYS A 223 -1.13 1.74 13.23
CA CYS A 223 0.22 2.24 13.45
C CYS A 223 0.23 3.64 14.08
N LEU A 224 -0.62 4.55 13.58
CA LEU A 224 -0.71 5.92 14.10
C LEU A 224 -1.22 5.96 15.54
N GLU A 225 -2.17 5.09 15.89
CA GLU A 225 -2.66 5.01 17.27
C GLU A 225 -1.58 4.46 18.21
N SER A 226 -0.83 3.43 17.77
CA SER A 226 0.31 2.91 18.53
C SER A 226 1.41 3.96 18.73
N CYS A 227 1.62 4.88 17.77
CA CYS A 227 2.56 5.99 17.94
C CYS A 227 2.14 6.88 19.11
N LYS A 228 0.86 7.26 19.20
CA LYS A 228 0.37 8.13 20.29
C LYS A 228 0.50 7.47 21.65
N ASP A 229 0.08 6.20 21.77
CA ASP A 229 0.14 5.44 23.03
C ASP A 229 1.56 5.30 23.60
N THR A 230 2.57 5.40 22.74
CA THR A 230 3.98 5.29 23.10
C THR A 230 4.54 6.60 23.67
N TYR A 231 4.05 7.75 23.19
CA TYR A 231 4.62 9.08 23.52
C TYR A 231 3.69 9.97 24.39
N GLU A 232 2.46 9.53 24.69
CA GLU A 232 1.55 10.21 25.63
C GLU A 232 1.62 9.64 27.08
N LYS A 233 2.60 8.78 27.39
CA LYS A 233 2.86 8.24 28.74
C LYS A 233 4.04 8.92 29.42
#